data_AF-A0A2E9QIA0-F1
#
_entry.id   AF-A0A2E9QIA0-F1
#
_cell.length_a   1.000
_cell.length_b   1.000
_cell.length_c   1.000
_cell.angle_alpha   90.00
_cell.angle_beta   90.00
_cell.angle_gamma   90.00
#
_symmetry.space_group_name_H-M   'P 1'
#
loop_
_entity.id
_entity.type
_entity.pdbx_description
1 polymer ?
#
loop_
_entity_poly.entity_id
_entity_poly.type
_entity_poly.pdbx_seq_one_letter_code
_entity_poly.pdbx_strand_id
1 'polypeptide(L)'
;MTTKKIILKYLSKRINEGVPVISSIHIETQLPKYGRLHCDTTRLPSAYSRTWRKIRENKEYNEIGVIDLKEISNQNKTKTWQIIT
;
A
#
# COMPACT_ATOMS: atom_id res chain seq x y z
N MET A 1 -15.66 -4.57 -1.31
CA MET A 1 -14.56 -3.66 -1.72
C MET A 1 -13.42 -4.47 -2.36
N THR A 2 -12.66 -3.96 -3.34
CA THR A 2 -11.56 -4.72 -3.99
C THR A 2 -10.23 -4.49 -3.26
N THR A 3 -9.26 -5.41 -3.36
CA THR A 3 -7.91 -5.23 -2.79
C THR A 3 -7.26 -3.94 -3.28
N LYS A 4 -7.43 -3.58 -4.55
CA LYS A 4 -6.92 -2.32 -5.12
C LYS A 4 -7.46 -1.11 -4.34
N LYS A 5 -8.78 -0.99 -4.23
CA LYS A 5 -9.43 0.13 -3.53
C LYS A 5 -9.00 0.20 -2.06
N ILE A 6 -8.81 -0.94 -1.40
CA ILE A 6 -8.32 -1.00 -0.02
C ILE A 6 -6.89 -0.47 0.08
N ILE A 7 -6.00 -0.88 -0.83
CA ILE A 7 -4.61 -0.41 -0.88
C ILE A 7 -4.57 1.10 -1.10
N LEU A 8 -5.28 1.62 -2.11
CA LEU A 8 -5.31 3.06 -2.41
C LEU A 8 -5.87 3.88 -1.24
N LYS A 9 -6.94 3.40 -0.59
CA LYS A 9 -7.49 4.04 0.62
C LYS A 9 -6.48 4.03 1.77
N TYR A 10 -5.76 2.93 1.95
CA TYR A 10 -4.71 2.81 2.97
C TYR A 10 -3.55 3.78 2.71
N LEU A 11 -3.09 3.92 1.46
CA LEU A 11 -2.07 4.90 1.09
C LEU A 11 -2.53 6.32 1.36
N SER A 12 -3.75 6.67 0.94
CA SER A 12 -4.35 7.99 1.18
C SER A 12 -4.39 8.32 2.67
N LYS A 13 -4.79 7.35 3.50
CA LYS A 13 -4.77 7.48 4.97
C LYS A 13 -3.35 7.82 5.47
N ARG A 14 -2.34 7.07 5.02
CA ARG A 14 -0.95 7.27 5.47
C ARG A 14 -0.37 8.61 5.05
N ILE A 15 -0.70 9.09 3.85
CA ILE A 15 -0.34 10.44 3.38
C ILE A 15 -0.97 11.48 4.31
N ASN A 16 -2.26 11.36 4.58
CA ASN A 16 -2.99 12.31 5.45
C ASN A 16 -2.49 12.29 6.90
N GLU A 17 -1.98 11.16 7.38
CA GLU A 17 -1.35 11.02 8.70
C GLU A 17 0.09 11.54 8.75
N GLY A 18 0.64 12.06 7.65
CA GLY A 18 2.01 12.56 7.58
C GLY A 18 3.07 11.45 7.58
N VAL A 19 2.68 10.20 7.27
CA VAL A 19 3.59 9.05 7.20
C VAL A 19 3.58 8.44 5.78
N PRO A 20 4.07 9.17 4.76
CA PRO A 20 4.00 8.79 3.35
C PRO A 20 5.02 7.67 3.00
N VAL A 21 4.97 6.56 3.72
CA VAL A 21 5.88 5.42 3.56
C VAL A 21 5.08 4.12 3.66
N ILE A 22 5.30 3.20 2.73
CA ILE A 22 4.74 1.84 2.78
C ILE A 22 5.84 0.80 2.63
N SER A 23 5.71 -0.36 3.28
CA SER A 23 6.71 -1.43 3.23
C SER A 23 6.05 -2.77 2.96
N SER A 24 6.84 -3.77 2.57
CA SER A 24 6.34 -5.14 2.40
C SER A 24 5.69 -5.70 3.67
N ILE A 25 6.19 -5.32 4.86
CA ILE A 25 5.59 -5.70 6.14
C ILE A 25 4.19 -5.11 6.29
N HIS A 26 3.99 -3.84 5.90
CA HIS A 26 2.66 -3.21 5.95
C HIS A 26 1.68 -3.95 5.03
N ILE A 27 2.13 -4.43 3.89
CA ILE A 27 1.31 -5.17 2.92
C ILE A 27 0.92 -6.54 3.46
N GLU A 28 1.84 -7.24 4.11
CA GLU A 28 1.60 -8.60 4.59
C GLU A 28 0.79 -8.63 5.89
N THR A 29 0.94 -7.61 6.74
CA THR A 29 0.40 -7.64 8.11
C THR A 29 -0.68 -6.59 8.34
N GLN A 30 -0.46 -5.34 7.93
CA GLN A 30 -1.34 -4.22 8.27
C GLN A 30 -2.50 -4.10 7.28
N LEU A 31 -2.28 -4.30 5.99
CA LEU A 31 -3.34 -4.23 4.97
C LEU A 31 -4.46 -5.28 5.18
N PRO A 32 -4.18 -6.55 5.51
CA PRO A 32 -5.22 -7.51 5.86
C PRO A 32 -6.04 -7.08 7.09
N LYS A 33 -5.38 -6.57 8.13
CA LYS A 33 -6.05 -6.03 9.33
C LYS A 33 -6.91 -4.81 8.99
N TYR A 34 -6.36 -3.89 8.20
CA TYR A 34 -7.06 -2.69 7.75
C TYR A 34 -8.30 -3.03 6.91
N GLY A 35 -8.16 -3.95 5.95
CA GLY A 35 -9.27 -4.42 5.13
C GLY A 35 -10.40 -5.05 5.95
N ARG A 36 -10.05 -5.83 6.99
CA ARG A 36 -11.03 -6.43 7.90
C ARG A 36 -11.73 -5.36 8.75
N LEU A 37 -10.98 -4.45 9.36
CA LEU A 37 -11.51 -3.48 10.34
C LEU A 37 -12.26 -2.31 9.70
N HIS A 38 -11.81 -1.82 8.55
CA HIS A 38 -12.31 -0.57 7.95
C HIS A 38 -13.05 -0.75 6.63
N CYS A 39 -13.01 -1.95 6.04
CA CYS A 39 -13.62 -2.24 4.74
C CYS A 39 -14.46 -3.51 4.74
N ASP A 40 -14.65 -4.13 5.92
CA ASP A 40 -15.36 -5.40 6.12
C ASP A 40 -14.98 -6.46 5.07
N THR A 41 -13.68 -6.54 4.76
CA THR A 41 -13.17 -7.37 3.68
C THR A 41 -11.96 -8.16 4.15
N THR A 42 -12.10 -9.49 4.21
CA THR A 42 -11.00 -10.39 4.53
C THR A 42 -10.36 -10.93 3.26
N ARG A 43 -9.06 -10.68 3.09
CA ARG A 43 -8.25 -11.17 1.97
C ARG A 43 -6.90 -11.64 2.46
N LEU A 44 -6.34 -12.63 1.78
CA LEU A 44 -5.02 -13.16 2.12
C LEU A 44 -3.93 -12.09 1.88
N PRO A 45 -2.86 -12.08 2.70
CA PRO A 45 -1.69 -11.24 2.48
C PRO A 45 -1.16 -11.31 1.04
N SER A 46 -1.10 -12.52 0.47
CA SER A 46 -0.63 -12.76 -0.90
C SER A 46 -1.46 -12.04 -1.97
N ALA A 47 -2.76 -11.84 -1.73
CA ALA A 47 -3.62 -11.08 -2.63
C ALA A 47 -3.22 -9.60 -2.63
N TYR A 48 -2.97 -9.02 -1.45
CA TYR A 48 -2.48 -7.64 -1.34
C TYR A 48 -1.11 -7.47 -1.98
N SER A 49 -0.16 -8.39 -1.76
CA SER A 49 1.17 -8.33 -2.40
C SER A 49 1.11 -8.38 -3.92
N ARG A 50 0.26 -9.25 -4.49
CA ARG A 50 0.04 -9.31 -5.95
C ARG A 50 -0.60 -8.04 -6.48
N THR A 51 -1.63 -7.52 -5.80
CA THR A 51 -2.29 -6.27 -6.22
C THR A 51 -1.36 -5.07 -6.09
N TRP A 52 -0.55 -4.99 -5.03
CA TRP A 52 0.44 -3.93 -4.86
C TRP A 52 1.44 -3.88 -6.00
N ARG A 53 1.94 -5.06 -6.43
CA ARG A 53 2.83 -5.14 -7.59
C ARG A 53 2.18 -4.54 -8.84
N LYS A 54 0.94 -4.94 -9.15
CA LYS A 54 0.19 -4.41 -10.30
C LYS A 54 -0.02 -2.89 -10.20
N ILE A 55 -0.41 -2.39 -9.02
CA ILE A 55 -0.59 -0.94 -8.79
C ILE A 55 0.71 -0.19 -9.11
N ARG A 56 1.86 -0.73 -8.70
CA ARG A 56 3.16 -0.10 -8.98
C ARG A 56 3.53 -0.14 -10.46
N GLU A 57 3.40 -1.30 -11.10
CA GLU A 57 3.73 -1.50 -12.52
C GLU A 57 2.86 -0.62 -13.43
N ASN A 58 1.57 -0.51 -13.11
CA ASN A 58 0.60 0.26 -13.89
C ASN A 58 0.48 1.72 -13.45
N LYS A 59 1.22 2.15 -12.42
CA LYS A 59 1.10 3.48 -11.79
C LYS A 59 -0.32 3.86 -11.38
N GLU A 60 -1.10 2.89 -10.92
CA GLU A 60 -2.50 3.10 -10.52
C GLU A 60 -2.63 3.94 -9.23
N TYR A 61 -1.52 4.20 -8.54
CA TYR A 61 -1.48 5.13 -7.42
C TYR A 61 -1.71 6.60 -7.83
N ASN A 62 -1.59 6.92 -9.13
CA ASN A 62 -1.92 8.24 -9.66
C ASN A 62 -3.40 8.62 -9.41
N GLU A 63 -4.29 7.63 -9.26
CA GLU A 63 -5.72 7.83 -8.95
C GLU A 63 -5.95 8.59 -7.63
N ILE A 64 -4.97 8.57 -6.73
CA ILE A 64 -5.04 9.25 -5.42
C ILE A 64 -4.07 10.43 -5.32
N GLY A 65 -3.60 10.95 -6.46
CA GLY A 65 -2.69 12.10 -6.51
C GLY A 65 -1.24 11.79 -6.13
N VAL A 66 -0.87 10.51 -6.01
CA VAL A 66 0.53 10.11 -5.83
C VAL A 66 1.23 10.21 -7.18
N ILE A 67 2.33 10.96 -7.24
CA ILE A 67 3.13 11.19 -8.44
C ILE A 67 4.11 10.03 -8.68
N ASP A 68 4.74 9.55 -7.61
CA ASP A 68 5.75 8.49 -7.71
C ASP A 68 5.91 7.68 -6.41
N LEU A 69 6.51 6.50 -6.53
CA LEU A 69 6.88 5.62 -5.42
C LEU A 69 8.38 5.30 -5.47
N LYS A 70 9.16 6.00 -4.64
CA LYS A 70 10.61 5.80 -4.58
C LYS A 70 10.94 4.66 -3.63
N GLU A 71 11.55 3.59 -4.14
CA GLU A 71 12.05 2.51 -3.30
C GLU A 71 13.24 3.00 -2.47
N ILE A 72 13.13 2.88 -1.14
CA ILE A 72 14.21 3.16 -0.20
C ILE A 72 14.78 1.82 0.26
N SER A 73 16.08 1.64 0.00
CA SER A 73 16.83 0.53 0.59
C SER A 73 17.17 0.88 2.04
N ASN A 74 16.59 0.15 2.98
CA ASN A 74 17.05 0.13 4.37
C ASN A 74 17.97 -1.07 4.58
N GLN A 75 18.85 -1.01 5.59
CA GLN A 75 19.77 -2.11 5.92
C GLN A 75 19.04 -3.45 6.20
N ASN A 76 17.76 -3.38 6.55
CA ASN A 76 16.89 -4.55 6.64
C ASN A 76 16.39 -4.96 5.25
N LYS A 77 16.35 -6.27 4.97
CA LYS A 77 15.85 -6.89 3.71
C LYS A 77 14.37 -6.58 3.35
N THR A 78 13.76 -5.61 4.01
CA THR A 78 12.38 -5.17 3.81
C THR A 78 12.32 -4.09 2.74
N LYS A 79 11.57 -4.36 1.67
CA LYS A 79 11.31 -3.36 0.64
C LYS A 79 10.39 -2.29 1.19
N THR A 80 10.83 -1.04 1.06
CA THR A 80 10.11 0.14 1.55
C THR A 80 10.01 1.15 0.42
N TRP A 81 8.87 1.82 0.31
CA TRP A 81 8.60 2.82 -0.71
C TRP A 81 8.16 4.11 -0.03
N GLN A 82 8.84 5.21 -0.35
CA GLN A 82 8.39 6.55 -0.07
C GLN A 82 7.35 6.97 -1.10
N ILE A 83 6.25 7.52 -0.62
CA ILE A 83 5.15 8.01 -1.42
C ILE A 83 5.43 9.49 -1.71
N ILE A 84 5.46 9.84 -2.99
CA ILE A 84 5.68 11.22 -3.46
C ILE A 84 4.36 11.72 -4.01
N THR A 85 3.84 12.80 -3.43
CA THR A 85 2.58 13.47 -3.80
C THR A 85 2.85 14.86 -4.32
#